data_AF-A0ABD0P9L5-F1
#
_entry.id   AF-A0ABD0P9L5-F1
#
_cell.length_a   1.000
_cell.length_b   1.000
_cell.length_c   1.000
_cell.angle_alpha   90.00
_cell.angle_beta   90.00
_cell.angle_gamma   90.00
#
_symmetry.space_group_name_H-M   'P 1'
#
loop_
_entity.id
_entity.type
_entity.pdbx_description
1 polymer ?
#
loop_
_entity_poly.entity_id
_entity_poly.type
_entity_poly.pdbx_seq_one_letter_code
_entity_poly.pdbx_strand_id
1 'polypeptide(L)' 'KDWSDHALWWEKKKTWLLKTHWTLDKYGIQADARLLFTPQHKLLRLQLPNMKHMRVKVNFSDRVFKAVSDICKTFS' A
#
# COMPACT_ATOMS: atom_id res chain seq x y z
N LYS A 1 16.89 -9.72 -4.24
CA LYS A 1 16.44 -8.31 -4.11
C LYS A 1 15.05 -8.26 -4.72
N ASP A 2 14.02 -8.42 -3.89
CA ASP A 2 12.65 -8.73 -4.32
C ASP A 2 11.89 -7.46 -4.67
N TRP A 3 11.77 -7.19 -5.97
CA TRP A 3 11.02 -6.05 -6.50
C TRP A 3 9.53 -6.36 -6.68
N SER A 4 9.11 -7.62 -6.48
CA SER A 4 7.74 -8.10 -6.65
C SER A 4 6.71 -7.39 -5.76
N ASP A 5 7.16 -6.85 -4.62
CA ASP A 5 6.33 -6.14 -3.65
C ASP A 5 6.30 -4.60 -3.86
N HIS A 6 6.96 -4.08 -4.90
CA HIS A 6 7.06 -2.63 -5.14
C HIS A 6 5.98 -2.14 -6.11
N ALA A 7 5.40 -0.99 -5.79
CA ALA A 7 4.48 -0.29 -6.67
C ALA A 7 4.73 1.22 -6.65
N LEU A 8 4.10 1.92 -7.61
CA LEU A 8 4.13 3.37 -7.68
C LEU A 8 2.95 3.96 -6.91
N TRP A 9 3.25 4.82 -5.95
CA TRP A 9 2.28 5.64 -5.22
C TRP A 9 2.19 7.02 -5.86
N TRP A 10 0.99 7.43 -6.24
CA TRP A 10 0.74 8.76 -6.77
C TRP A 10 0.20 9.67 -5.66
N GLU A 11 1.04 10.61 -5.19
CA GLU A 11 0.67 11.50 -4.07
C GLU A 11 -0.49 12.43 -4.42
N LYS A 12 -0.49 13.01 -5.62
CA LYS A 12 -1.50 14.01 -6.04
C LYS A 12 -2.92 13.45 -5.96
N LYS A 13 -3.08 12.19 -6.36
CA LYS A 13 -4.38 11.49 -6.37
C LYS A 13 -4.55 10.54 -5.17
N LYS A 14 -3.54 10.43 -4.30
CA LYS A 14 -3.45 9.51 -3.16
C LYS A 14 -3.85 8.08 -3.55
N THR A 15 -3.32 7.61 -4.68
CA THR A 15 -3.70 6.30 -5.24
C THR A 15 -2.49 5.51 -5.67
N TRP A 16 -2.60 4.18 -5.60
CA TRP A 16 -1.56 3.27 -6.07
C TRP A 16 -1.79 2.91 -7.54
N LEU A 17 -0.72 2.98 -8.33
CA LEU A 17 -0.69 2.58 -9.72
C LEU A 17 -0.39 1.08 -9.80
N LEU A 18 -1.42 0.28 -9.55
CA LEU A 18 -1.32 -1.19 -9.58
C LEU A 18 -1.59 -1.78 -10.97
N LYS A 19 -2.13 -1.00 -11.90
CA LYS A 19 -2.42 -1.47 -13.26
C LYS A 19 -1.20 -1.27 -14.14
N THR A 20 -0.36 -2.29 -14.23
CA THR A 20 0.81 -2.35 -15.10
C THR A 20 0.49 -2.21 -16.60
N HIS A 21 -0.75 -2.52 -17.01
CA HIS A 21 -1.20 -2.43 -18.41
C HIS A 21 -1.74 -1.04 -18.80
N TRP A 22 -1.77 -0.06 -17.89
CA TRP A 22 -2.26 1.29 -18.18
C TRP A 22 -1.09 2.23 -18.46
N THR A 23 -1.24 3.08 -19.48
CA THR A 23 -0.27 4.15 -19.73
C THR A 23 -0.42 5.26 -18.70
N LEU A 24 0.68 5.98 -18.44
CA LEU A 24 0.68 7.18 -17.60
C LEU A 24 -0.35 8.21 -18.09
N ASP A 25 -0.50 8.32 -19.41
CA ASP A 25 -1.50 9.18 -20.06
C ASP A 25 -2.95 8.78 -19.70
N LYS A 26 -3.29 7.48 -19.70
CA LYS A 26 -4.61 7.01 -19.23
C LYS A 26 -4.90 7.38 -17.78
N TYR A 27 -3.86 7.50 -16.95
CA TYR A 27 -4.00 7.99 -15.59
C TYR A 27 -4.10 9.51 -15.49
N GLY A 28 -3.77 10.24 -16.55
CA GLY A 28 -3.61 11.70 -16.56
C GLY A 28 -2.35 12.14 -15.83
N ILE A 29 -1.33 11.28 -15.79
CA ILE A 29 -0.05 11.58 -15.15
C ILE A 29 0.79 12.44 -16.12
N GLN A 30 1.08 13.66 -15.70
CA GLN A 30 1.96 14.59 -16.39
C GLN A 30 3.27 14.77 -15.60
N ALA A 31 4.20 15.60 -16.09
CA ALA A 31 5.49 15.83 -15.46
C ALA A 31 5.42 16.44 -14.05
N ASP A 32 4.28 17.03 -13.67
CA ASP A 32 4.01 17.56 -12.34
C ASP A 32 3.60 16.47 -11.32
N ALA A 33 3.31 15.26 -11.78
CA ALA A 33 2.88 14.17 -10.94
C ALA A 33 4.07 13.59 -10.17
N ARG A 34 4.02 13.70 -8.84
CA ARG A 34 4.97 13.05 -7.94
C ARG A 34 4.57 11.60 -7.74
N LEU A 35 5.34 10.71 -8.35
CA LEU A 35 5.24 9.27 -8.18
C LEU A 35 6.34 8.78 -7.26
N LEU A 36 5.96 8.08 -6.20
CA LEU A 36 6.90 7.46 -5.27
C LEU A 36 6.95 5.96 -5.53
N PHE A 37 8.12 5.45 -5.88
CA PHE A 37 8.35 4.02 -5.96
C PHE A 37 8.65 3.48 -4.57
N THR A 38 7.74 2.69 -4.00
CA THR A 38 7.85 2.17 -2.64
C THR A 38 7.22 0.78 -2.54
N PRO A 39 7.70 -0.09 -1.63
CA PRO A 39 7.01 -1.34 -1.32
C PRO A 39 5.57 -1.08 -0.88
N GLN A 40 4.64 -1.89 -1.39
CA GLN A 40 3.21 -1.88 -1.03
C GLN A 40 3.02 -2.43 0.38
N HIS A 41 3.73 -3.51 0.70
CA HIS A 41 3.73 -4.09 2.02
C HIS A 41 4.69 -3.34 2.94
N LYS A 42 4.16 -2.68 3.97
CA LYS A 42 4.98 -2.03 5.01
C LYS A 42 4.63 -2.57 6.38
N LEU A 43 5.59 -2.47 7.29
CA LEU A 43 5.38 -2.78 8.70
C LEU A 43 4.58 -1.67 9.36
N LEU A 44 3.38 -2.00 9.82
CA LEU A 44 2.52 -1.12 10.60
C LEU A 44 2.55 -1.57 12.06
N ARG A 45 2.77 -0.61 12.96
CA ARG A 45 2.64 -0.84 14.39
C ARG A 45 1.16 -0.72 14.77
N LEU A 46 0.54 -1.84 15.08
CA LEU A 46 -0.85 -1.94 15.50
C LEU A 46 -0.92 -1.97 17.02
N GLN A 47 -1.76 -1.10 17.58
CA GLN A 47 -2.10 -1.12 18.98
C GLN A 47 -3.34 -2.00 19.14
N LEU A 48 -3.19 -3.07 19.91
CA LEU A 48 -4.29 -3.96 20.27
C LEU A 48 -5.13 -3.31 21.38
N PRO A 49 -6.42 -3.70 21.52
CA PRO A 49 -7.30 -3.21 22.58
C PRO A 49 -6.75 -3.48 24.00
N ASN A 50 -5.85 -4.46 24.13
CA ASN A 50 -5.17 -4.81 25.38
C ASN A 50 -3.92 -3.96 25.66
N MET A 51 -3.76 -2.79 25.00
CA MET A 51 -2.61 -1.88 25.11
C MET A 51 -1.27 -2.43 24.62
N LYS A 52 -1.23 -3.63 24.01
CA LYS A 52 -0.01 -4.17 23.42
C LYS A 52 0.24 -3.59 22.04
N HIS A 53 1.50 -3.36 21.70
CA HIS A 53 1.92 -2.94 20.36
C HIS A 53 2.50 -4.14 19.62
N MET A 54 2.02 -4.39 18.41
CA MET A 54 2.58 -5.42 17.55
C MET A 54 2.92 -4.85 16.18
N ARG A 55 3.92 -5.42 15.53
CA ARG A 55 4.31 -5.06 14.18
C ARG A 55 3.72 -6.10 13.23
N VAL A 56 2.86 -5.64 12.32
CA VAL A 56 2.26 -6.49 11.29
C VAL A 56 2.64 -5.98 9.90
N LYS A 57 2.88 -6.90 8.97
CA LYS A 57 3.12 -6.56 7.57
C LYS A 57 1.75 -6.37 6.93
N VAL A 58 1.45 -5.14 6.49
CA VAL A 58 0.15 -4.80 5.90
C VAL A 58 0.34 -4.21 4.50
N ASN A 59 -0.60 -4.51 3.62
CA ASN A 59 -0.60 -3.96 2.27
C ASN A 59 -1.23 -2.55 2.30
N PHE A 60 -0.42 -1.52 2.04
CA PHE A 60 -0.88 -0.13 1.94
C PHE A 60 -1.61 0.17 0.63
N SER A 61 -1.50 -0.73 -0.35
CA SER A 61 -2.17 -0.59 -1.64
C SER A 61 -3.57 -1.19 -1.67
N ASP A 62 -3.88 -2.10 -0.74
CA ASP A 62 -5.22 -2.64 -0.57
C ASP A 62 -6.12 -1.65 0.18
N ARG A 63 -7.44 -1.85 0.05
CA ARG A 63 -8.41 -1.10 0.83
C ARG A 63 -8.21 -1.38 2.32
N VAL A 64 -8.40 -0.36 3.16
CA VAL A 64 -8.29 -0.46 4.63
C VAL A 64 -9.07 -1.66 5.17
N PHE A 65 -10.29 -1.91 4.67
CA PHE A 65 -11.09 -3.05 5.11
C PHE A 65 -10.44 -4.40 4.83
N LYS A 66 -9.85 -4.58 3.64
CA LYS A 66 -9.14 -5.81 3.28
C LYS A 66 -7.86 -5.97 4.11
N ALA A 67 -7.10 -4.88 4.26
CA ALA A 67 -5.93 -4.87 5.14
C ALA A 67 -6.29 -5.26 6.58
N VAL A 68 -7.37 -4.70 7.16
CA VAL A 68 -7.85 -5.06 8.51
C VAL A 68 -8.31 -6.51 8.58
N SER A 69 -8.99 -7.02 7.54
CA SER A 69 -9.38 -8.43 7.48
C SER A 69 -8.17 -9.37 7.43
N ASP A 70 -7.15 -9.06 6.63
CA ASP A 70 -5.93 -9.87 6.55
C ASP A 70 -5.10 -9.79 7.83
N ILE A 71 -5.06 -8.62 8.49
CA ILE A 71 -4.53 -8.46 9.84
C ILE A 71 -5.28 -9.43 10.77
N CYS A 72 -6.61 -9.34 10.83
CA CYS A 72 -7.43 -10.18 11.71
C CYS A 72 -7.23 -11.69 11.45
N LYS A 73 -7.06 -12.11 10.19
CA LYS A 73 -6.75 -13.51 9.82
C LYS A 73 -5.36 -13.95 10.26
N THR A 74 -4.39 -13.04 10.31
CA THR A 74 -3.03 -13.35 10.80
C THR A 74 -3.03 -13.54 12.33
N PHE A 75 -4.03 -12.98 13.02
CA PHE A 75 -4.19 -13.09 14.47
C PHE A 75 -5.18 -14.18 14.92
N SER A 76 -5.86 -14.87 14.00
CA SER A 76 -6.81 -15.96 14.32
C SER A 76 -6.10 -17.30 14.48
#